data_AF-A0A1F9XYA8-F1
#
_entry.id   AF-A0A1F9XYA8-F1
#
_cell.length_a   1.000
_cell.length_b   1.000
_cell.length_c   1.000
_cell.angle_alpha   90.00
_cell.angle_beta   90.00
_cell.angle_gamma   90.00
#
_symmetry.space_group_name_H-M   'P 1'
#
loop_
_entity.id
_entity.type
_entity.pdbx_description
1 polymer ?
#
loop_
_entity_poly.entity_id
_entity_poly.type
_entity_poly.pdbx_seq_one_letter_code
_entity_poly.pdbx_strand_id
1 'polypeptide(L)'
;MKDLRLLICCGVLLTGFFLVSLRLSSEWEEKLAVNPEGMDLPYAQAADEDNEEDEEDEEDEEDAVPQSRPETATSQKVWKENGVLKAQYHFINFNREKLSVSFGMPVTEYSNYLSGYGYSDAELSALKDWREKAHQAAWSKAIVKGGRPAAEKAIKEVAVEYDTRLRRLLFLRGLALRIGNVVECNMPGIVKRNIPELKSLALAFQELASKGGYGAEETVGAVLAMVQTSIRYKIPPMVEGSRHTGGLLPPARALLSGWGDCDTKTGVVASILGNWSRIRMVGIAVPGHYLMAIRRIPAKGDMFVRYEGLEYVLMEPAGPAWLEPGSVGRNTASLLEGSASYTIEPFF
;
A
#
# COMPACT_ATOMS: atom_id res chain seq x y z
N MET A 1 -22.06 -9.80 58.70
CA MET A 1 -21.14 -8.67 58.38
C MET A 1 -19.94 -9.07 57.53
N LYS A 2 -19.46 -10.33 57.53
CA LYS A 2 -18.34 -10.76 56.67
C LYS A 2 -18.74 -10.93 55.18
N ASP A 3 -19.98 -11.35 54.91
CA ASP A 3 -20.42 -11.62 53.53
C ASP A 3 -20.71 -10.35 52.71
N LEU A 4 -21.12 -9.25 53.37
CA LEU A 4 -21.38 -7.98 52.69
C LEU A 4 -20.08 -7.32 52.18
N ARG A 5 -18.96 -7.51 52.89
CA ARG A 5 -17.65 -6.97 52.47
C ARG A 5 -17.08 -7.72 51.27
N LEU A 6 -17.35 -9.03 51.16
CA LEU A 6 -16.90 -9.85 50.03
C LEU A 6 -17.68 -9.49 48.75
N LEU A 7 -19.00 -9.28 48.87
CA LEU A 7 -19.84 -8.82 47.75
C LEU A 7 -19.46 -7.43 47.24
N ILE A 8 -19.13 -6.49 48.14
CA ILE A 8 -18.68 -5.15 47.76
C ILE A 8 -17.32 -5.20 47.05
N CYS A 9 -16.35 -6.00 47.55
CA CYS A 9 -15.06 -6.16 46.88
C CYS A 9 -15.18 -6.78 45.48
N CYS A 10 -16.03 -7.80 45.30
CA CYS A 10 -16.25 -8.38 43.96
C CYS A 10 -16.92 -7.40 43.00
N GLY A 11 -17.87 -6.59 43.47
CA GLY A 11 -18.53 -5.56 42.64
C GLY A 11 -17.58 -4.46 42.18
N VAL A 12 -16.64 -4.02 43.04
CA VAL A 12 -15.63 -3.01 42.71
C VAL A 12 -14.59 -3.55 41.71
N LEU A 13 -14.20 -4.83 41.84
CA LEU A 13 -13.29 -5.46 40.87
C LEU A 13 -13.94 -5.63 39.49
N LEU A 14 -15.20 -6.07 39.42
CA LEU A 14 -15.92 -6.25 38.15
C LEU A 14 -16.13 -4.91 37.43
N THR A 15 -16.48 -3.85 38.17
CA THR A 15 -16.64 -2.50 37.59
C THR A 15 -15.30 -1.92 37.12
N GLY A 16 -14.21 -2.16 37.86
CA GLY A 16 -12.86 -1.78 37.44
C GLY A 16 -12.43 -2.44 36.13
N PHE A 17 -12.66 -3.76 35.98
CA PHE A 17 -12.36 -4.46 34.73
C PHE A 17 -13.19 -3.95 33.54
N PHE A 18 -14.47 -3.65 33.76
CA PHE A 18 -15.36 -3.12 32.72
C PHE A 18 -14.92 -1.72 32.23
N LEU A 19 -14.47 -0.86 33.16
CA LEU A 19 -13.97 0.47 32.82
C LEU A 19 -12.65 0.42 32.06
N VAL A 20 -11.75 -0.51 32.43
CA VAL A 20 -10.49 -0.72 31.69
C VAL A 20 -10.77 -1.28 30.29
N SER A 21 -11.71 -2.21 30.13
CA SER A 21 -12.06 -2.73 28.81
C SER A 21 -12.72 -1.68 27.92
N LEU A 22 -13.57 -0.81 28.48
CA LEU A 22 -14.19 0.29 27.73
C LEU A 22 -13.16 1.33 27.29
N ARG A 23 -12.21 1.67 28.16
CA ARG A 23 -11.14 2.62 27.84
C ARG A 23 -10.18 2.08 26.78
N LEU A 24 -9.79 0.81 26.90
CA LEU A 24 -9.00 0.15 25.85
C LEU A 24 -9.79 0.09 24.55
N SER A 25 -11.09 -0.25 24.59
CA SER A 25 -11.93 -0.23 23.39
C SER A 25 -11.99 1.14 22.74
N SER A 26 -12.16 2.22 23.51
CA SER A 26 -12.21 3.58 22.96
C SER A 26 -10.86 4.04 22.39
N GLU A 27 -9.74 3.73 23.06
CA GLU A 27 -8.39 4.04 22.54
C GLU A 27 -8.07 3.24 21.27
N TRP A 28 -8.62 2.03 21.14
CA TRP A 28 -8.53 1.23 19.92
C TRP A 28 -9.45 1.76 18.81
N GLU A 29 -10.65 2.25 19.13
CA GLU A 29 -11.54 2.89 18.14
C GLU A 29 -10.96 4.21 17.62
N GLU A 30 -10.31 5.01 18.46
CA GLU A 30 -9.67 6.26 18.06
C GLU A 30 -8.44 6.01 17.16
N LYS A 31 -7.68 4.93 17.42
CA LYS A 31 -6.58 4.49 16.53
C LYS A 31 -7.05 3.87 15.22
N LEU A 32 -8.31 3.42 15.17
CA LEU A 32 -8.95 2.91 13.96
C LEU A 32 -9.78 3.99 13.24
N ALA A 33 -9.82 5.23 13.75
CA ALA A 33 -10.60 6.30 13.19
C ALA A 33 -10.22 6.54 11.73
N VAL A 34 -11.17 6.27 10.85
CA VAL A 34 -10.97 6.42 9.41
C VAL A 34 -11.33 7.85 9.05
N ASN A 35 -10.35 8.75 9.04
CA ASN A 35 -10.63 10.11 8.63
C ASN A 35 -10.69 10.24 7.10
N PRO A 36 -11.79 10.80 6.54
CA PRO A 36 -13.03 11.25 7.20
C PRO A 36 -14.16 10.20 7.17
N GLU A 37 -14.82 9.99 8.31
CA GLU A 37 -15.97 9.08 8.43
C GLU A 37 -17.27 9.74 7.96
N GLY A 38 -18.05 9.01 7.16
CA GLY A 38 -19.49 9.23 7.00
C GLY A 38 -19.92 10.37 6.06
N MET A 39 -19.00 11.19 5.56
CA MET A 39 -19.31 12.28 4.62
C MET A 39 -18.94 11.90 3.18
N ASP A 40 -19.84 12.23 2.24
CA ASP A 40 -19.50 12.22 0.83
C ASP A 40 -18.51 13.36 0.59
N LEU A 41 -17.28 13.00 0.29
CA LEU A 41 -16.25 13.95 -0.01
C LEU A 41 -16.25 14.25 -1.51
N PRO A 42 -16.68 15.45 -1.95
CA PRO A 42 -16.42 15.88 -3.31
C PRO A 42 -14.91 15.97 -3.53
N TYR A 43 -14.47 15.64 -4.74
CA TYR A 43 -13.08 15.83 -5.14
C TYR A 43 -12.85 17.33 -5.43
N ALA A 44 -12.30 18.06 -4.46
CA ALA A 44 -11.76 19.40 -4.65
C ALA A 44 -10.23 19.30 -4.53
N GLN A 45 -9.51 19.73 -5.57
CA GLN A 45 -8.06 19.81 -5.55
C GLN A 45 -7.64 20.94 -4.61
N ALA A 46 -7.11 20.59 -3.44
CA ALA A 46 -6.24 21.45 -2.67
C ALA A 46 -5.22 20.53 -1.98
N ALA A 47 -4.00 20.52 -2.53
CA ALA A 47 -2.83 20.42 -1.68
C ALA A 47 -2.60 21.85 -1.17
N ASP A 48 -3.35 22.26 -0.14
CA ASP A 48 -3.07 23.52 0.56
C ASP A 48 -2.01 23.21 1.62
N GLU A 49 -0.82 23.77 1.38
CA GLU A 49 -0.13 24.68 2.31
C GLU A 49 -0.14 24.27 3.79
N ASP A 50 0.89 23.53 4.20
CA ASP A 50 1.55 23.81 5.48
C ASP A 50 2.90 24.45 5.18
N ASN A 51 2.83 25.78 5.08
CA ASN A 51 3.95 26.71 5.06
C ASN A 51 4.51 26.81 6.49
N GLU A 52 5.60 26.11 6.80
CA GLU A 52 6.53 26.53 7.86
C GLU A 52 7.96 26.35 7.34
N GLU A 53 8.51 27.47 6.85
CA GLU A 53 9.92 27.90 6.87
C GLU A 53 10.99 26.86 6.48
N ASP A 54 11.51 26.97 5.25
CA ASP A 54 12.95 27.14 5.01
C ASP A 54 13.16 27.70 3.59
N GLU A 55 13.81 28.86 3.53
CA GLU A 55 14.16 29.61 2.31
C GLU A 55 15.27 28.89 1.51
N GLU A 56 15.34 29.22 0.21
CA GLU A 56 16.43 28.98 -0.76
C GLU A 56 16.32 27.70 -1.62
N ASP A 57 15.59 27.80 -2.73
CA ASP A 57 16.17 27.77 -4.10
C ASP A 57 15.02 27.80 -5.14
N GLU A 58 14.71 29.01 -5.64
CA GLU A 58 13.90 29.22 -6.83
C GLU A 58 14.76 28.91 -8.07
N GLU A 59 14.33 27.98 -8.93
CA GLU A 59 14.37 28.12 -10.40
C GLU A 59 13.69 26.89 -11.07
N ASP A 60 12.72 27.19 -11.95
CA ASP A 60 12.08 26.34 -12.96
C ASP A 60 10.86 25.45 -12.60
N GLU A 61 9.79 26.06 -12.05
CA GLU A 61 8.41 25.53 -12.19
C GLU A 61 7.61 26.33 -13.25
N GLU A 62 7.96 26.16 -14.53
CA GLU A 62 7.03 26.50 -15.62
C GLU A 62 5.98 25.38 -15.79
N ASP A 63 5.05 25.35 -14.84
CA ASP A 63 3.88 24.49 -14.80
C ASP A 63 2.88 24.85 -15.92
N ALA A 64 3.14 24.37 -17.13
CA ALA A 64 2.21 24.54 -18.24
C ALA A 64 0.99 23.60 -18.10
N VAL A 65 -0.02 24.06 -17.36
CA VAL A 65 -1.46 23.77 -17.52
C VAL A 65 -1.90 22.33 -17.20
N PRO A 66 -2.53 22.08 -16.04
CA PRO A 66 -3.50 21.00 -15.93
C PRO A 66 -4.58 21.29 -16.97
N GLN A 67 -4.92 20.34 -17.86
CA GLN A 67 -6.25 20.42 -18.43
C GLN A 67 -7.24 20.23 -17.28
N SER A 68 -7.63 21.35 -16.67
CA SER A 68 -8.69 21.43 -15.68
C SER A 68 -9.97 20.97 -16.39
N ARG A 69 -10.26 19.68 -16.31
CA ARG A 69 -11.63 19.20 -16.51
C ARG A 69 -12.26 19.13 -15.14
N PRO A 70 -13.19 20.06 -14.83
CA PRO A 70 -13.87 20.11 -13.56
C PRO A 70 -14.98 19.05 -13.59
N GLU A 71 -14.62 17.78 -13.58
CA GLU A 71 -15.63 16.75 -13.37
C GLU A 71 -15.91 16.69 -11.87
N THR A 72 -16.77 17.62 -11.43
CA THR A 72 -17.47 17.69 -10.13
C THR A 72 -18.31 16.44 -9.81
N ALA A 73 -18.06 15.33 -10.50
CA ALA A 73 -18.82 14.09 -10.49
C ALA A 73 -18.02 12.91 -9.91
N THR A 74 -16.77 13.13 -9.49
CA THR A 74 -16.01 12.15 -8.71
C THR A 74 -16.20 12.42 -7.22
N SER A 75 -16.49 11.37 -6.46
CA SER A 75 -16.60 11.45 -5.01
C SER A 75 -16.24 10.12 -4.38
N GLN A 76 -15.89 10.19 -3.10
CA GLN A 76 -15.70 9.02 -2.26
C GLN A 76 -16.44 9.19 -0.95
N LYS A 77 -16.90 8.08 -0.40
CA LYS A 77 -17.46 8.00 0.94
C LYS A 77 -16.83 6.83 1.65
N VAL A 78 -16.33 7.06 2.85
CA VAL A 78 -15.78 6.00 3.71
C VAL A 78 -16.50 6.03 5.05
N TRP A 79 -16.98 4.90 5.53
CA TRP A 79 -17.76 4.84 6.76
C TRP A 79 -17.69 3.46 7.43
N LYS A 80 -18.06 3.41 8.71
CA LYS A 80 -18.21 2.18 9.48
C LYS A 80 -19.69 1.91 9.71
N GLU A 81 -20.14 0.69 9.39
CA GLU A 81 -21.53 0.28 9.61
C GLU A 81 -21.58 -1.19 10.01
N ASN A 82 -22.26 -1.49 11.12
CA ASN A 82 -22.46 -2.87 11.62
C ASN A 82 -21.16 -3.68 11.74
N GLY A 83 -20.08 -3.05 12.20
CA GLY A 83 -18.77 -3.69 12.37
C GLY A 83 -18.00 -3.93 11.06
N VAL A 84 -18.42 -3.31 9.96
CA VAL A 84 -17.77 -3.39 8.64
C VAL A 84 -17.30 -1.98 8.25
N LEU A 85 -16.03 -1.85 7.87
CA LEU A 85 -15.53 -0.66 7.19
C LEU A 85 -15.93 -0.74 5.73
N LYS A 86 -16.48 0.33 5.20
CA LYS A 86 -17.00 0.42 3.84
C LYS A 86 -16.46 1.65 3.16
N ALA A 87 -16.24 1.53 1.87
CA ALA A 87 -15.95 2.64 0.97
C ALA A 87 -16.82 2.54 -0.28
N GLN A 88 -17.25 3.68 -0.78
CA GLN A 88 -17.95 3.82 -2.05
C GLN A 88 -17.25 4.89 -2.87
N TYR A 89 -17.03 4.59 -4.14
CA TYR A 89 -16.37 5.45 -5.10
C TYR A 89 -17.33 5.74 -6.24
N HIS A 90 -17.52 7.03 -6.54
CA HIS A 90 -18.19 7.52 -7.73
C HIS A 90 -17.13 8.14 -8.63
N PHE A 91 -17.15 7.78 -9.91
CA PHE A 91 -16.13 8.21 -10.86
C PHE A 91 -16.67 8.23 -12.29
N ILE A 92 -15.90 8.82 -13.18
CA ILE A 92 -16.18 8.82 -14.62
C ILE A 92 -15.09 8.02 -15.33
N ASN A 93 -15.47 6.97 -16.05
CA ASN A 93 -14.54 6.18 -16.86
C ASN A 93 -14.12 6.96 -18.12
N PHE A 94 -13.15 6.46 -18.88
CA PHE A 94 -12.69 7.13 -20.10
C PHE A 94 -13.74 7.21 -21.22
N ASN A 95 -14.81 6.40 -21.15
CA ASN A 95 -15.98 6.50 -22.02
C ASN A 95 -16.97 7.61 -21.59
N ARG A 96 -16.63 8.40 -20.56
CA ARG A 96 -17.45 9.47 -19.97
C ARG A 96 -18.73 9.00 -19.29
N GLU A 97 -18.75 7.75 -18.84
CA GLU A 97 -19.87 7.17 -18.11
C GLU A 97 -19.65 7.29 -16.60
N LYS A 98 -20.70 7.66 -15.88
CA LYS A 98 -20.69 7.75 -14.43
C LYS A 98 -20.86 6.35 -13.83
N LEU A 99 -19.85 5.89 -13.12
CA LEU A 99 -19.81 4.57 -12.50
C LEU A 99 -19.72 4.69 -10.98
N SER A 100 -20.09 3.59 -10.31
CA SER A 100 -19.91 3.46 -8.87
C SER A 100 -19.50 2.04 -8.50
N VAL A 101 -18.55 1.93 -7.59
CA VAL A 101 -18.11 0.68 -6.99
C VAL A 101 -18.02 0.85 -5.48
N SER A 102 -18.21 -0.25 -4.76
CA SER A 102 -18.06 -0.28 -3.30
C SER A 102 -17.12 -1.39 -2.88
N PHE A 103 -16.38 -1.14 -1.81
CA PHE A 103 -15.51 -2.10 -1.15
C PHE A 103 -15.82 -2.11 0.34
N GLY A 104 -15.66 -3.25 0.99
CA GLY A 104 -15.87 -3.33 2.43
C GLY A 104 -15.17 -4.52 3.04
N MET A 105 -14.78 -4.36 4.31
CA MET A 105 -14.05 -5.36 5.08
C MET A 105 -14.52 -5.31 6.55
N PRO A 106 -14.83 -6.45 7.19
CA PRO A 106 -15.06 -6.49 8.63
C PRO A 106 -13.91 -5.85 9.41
N VAL A 107 -14.20 -5.09 10.47
CA VAL A 107 -13.19 -4.39 11.27
C VAL A 107 -12.14 -5.36 11.85
N THR A 108 -12.56 -6.56 12.22
CA THR A 108 -11.66 -7.61 12.73
C THR A 108 -10.70 -8.12 11.65
N GLU A 109 -11.20 -8.34 10.44
CA GLU A 109 -10.40 -8.74 9.27
C GLU A 109 -9.43 -7.62 8.87
N TYR A 110 -9.91 -6.37 8.86
CA TYR A 110 -9.10 -5.19 8.58
C TYR A 110 -7.95 -5.01 9.58
N SER A 111 -8.22 -5.17 10.87
CA SER A 111 -7.17 -5.13 11.90
C SER A 111 -6.12 -6.23 11.71
N ASN A 112 -6.57 -7.46 11.44
CA ASN A 112 -5.68 -8.58 11.14
C ASN A 112 -4.84 -8.33 9.88
N TYR A 113 -5.47 -7.80 8.83
CA TYR A 113 -4.83 -7.40 7.58
C TYR A 113 -3.71 -6.37 7.83
N LEU A 114 -4.02 -5.28 8.54
CA LEU A 114 -3.04 -4.23 8.90
C LEU A 114 -1.91 -4.75 9.77
N SER A 115 -2.21 -5.67 10.70
CA SER A 115 -1.19 -6.31 11.53
C SER A 115 -0.16 -7.11 10.72
N GLY A 116 -0.46 -7.36 9.44
CA GLY A 116 0.38 -8.02 8.46
C GLY A 116 1.42 -7.12 7.77
N TYR A 117 1.31 -5.80 7.85
CA TYR A 117 2.17 -4.86 7.13
C TYR A 117 3.04 -4.01 8.05
N GLY A 118 4.25 -3.72 7.57
CA GLY A 118 5.27 -3.03 8.34
C GLY A 118 5.83 -3.86 9.51
N TYR A 119 7.03 -3.51 9.96
CA TYR A 119 7.66 -4.14 11.12
C TYR A 119 7.71 -3.17 12.29
N SER A 120 7.74 -3.70 13.51
CA SER A 120 7.93 -2.93 14.74
C SER A 120 9.38 -3.01 15.22
N ASP A 121 9.79 -2.02 16.01
CA ASP A 121 11.10 -2.03 16.68
C ASP A 121 11.25 -3.25 17.60
N ALA A 122 10.16 -3.70 18.22
CA ALA A 122 10.14 -4.89 19.06
C ALA A 122 10.50 -6.18 18.28
N GLU A 123 9.98 -6.34 17.05
CA GLU A 123 10.32 -7.48 16.20
C GLU A 123 11.79 -7.45 15.79
N LEU A 124 12.29 -6.26 15.42
CA LEU A 124 13.68 -6.11 15.03
C LEU A 124 14.64 -6.30 16.23
N SER A 125 14.26 -5.81 17.40
CA SER A 125 15.02 -6.00 18.65
C SER A 125 15.06 -7.48 19.03
N ALA A 126 13.92 -8.18 18.98
CA ALA A 126 13.88 -9.61 19.27
C ALA A 126 14.79 -10.42 18.33
N LEU A 127 14.86 -10.05 17.05
CA LEU A 127 15.77 -10.68 16.10
C LEU A 127 17.25 -10.38 16.40
N LYS A 128 17.57 -9.15 16.81
CA LYS A 128 18.92 -8.78 17.25
C LYS A 128 19.33 -9.53 18.52
N ASP A 129 18.45 -9.62 19.51
CA ASP A 129 18.69 -10.36 20.76
C ASP A 129 18.92 -11.84 20.50
N TRP A 130 18.15 -12.43 19.57
CA TRP A 130 18.39 -13.79 19.11
C TRP A 130 19.80 -13.95 18.51
N ARG A 131 20.22 -13.01 17.65
CA ARG A 131 21.55 -13.04 17.01
C ARG A 131 22.66 -13.04 18.06
N GLU A 132 22.58 -12.15 19.05
CA GLU A 132 23.61 -12.05 20.09
C GLU A 132 23.72 -13.33 20.92
N LYS A 133 22.58 -13.92 21.32
CA LYS A 133 22.55 -15.20 22.04
C LYS A 133 23.11 -16.34 21.19
N ALA A 134 22.72 -16.41 19.91
CA ALA A 134 23.20 -17.43 18.98
C ALA A 134 24.71 -17.29 18.72
N HIS A 135 25.21 -16.06 18.58
CA HIS A 135 26.62 -15.75 18.39
C HIS A 135 27.46 -16.22 19.60
N GLN A 136 27.04 -15.86 20.82
CA GLN A 136 27.73 -16.28 22.05
C GLN A 136 27.74 -17.80 22.22
N ALA A 137 26.62 -18.47 21.95
CA ALA A 137 26.50 -19.92 22.04
C ALA A 137 27.37 -20.63 20.98
N ALA A 138 27.35 -20.15 19.73
CA ALA A 138 28.13 -20.69 18.63
C ALA A 138 29.64 -20.53 18.89
N TRP A 139 30.06 -19.34 19.31
CA TRP A 139 31.46 -19.07 19.68
C TRP A 139 31.93 -19.99 20.80
N SER A 140 31.21 -20.02 21.93
CA SER A 140 31.59 -20.80 23.12
C SER A 140 31.69 -22.30 22.82
N LYS A 141 30.79 -22.83 21.98
CA LYS A 141 30.81 -24.24 21.57
C LYS A 141 31.97 -24.56 20.62
N ALA A 142 32.22 -23.69 19.65
CA ALA A 142 33.19 -23.95 18.59
C ALA A 142 34.64 -23.70 19.04
N ILE A 143 34.88 -22.72 19.92
CA ILE A 143 36.23 -22.43 20.44
C ILE A 143 36.81 -23.62 21.20
N VAL A 144 35.99 -24.32 21.98
CA VAL A 144 36.41 -25.52 22.74
C VAL A 144 36.75 -26.69 21.81
N LYS A 145 36.03 -26.83 20.69
CA LYS A 145 36.19 -27.98 19.77
C LYS A 145 37.32 -27.79 18.75
N GLY A 146 37.58 -26.57 18.31
CA GLY A 146 38.49 -26.31 17.17
C GLY A 146 39.22 -24.98 17.24
N GLY A 147 39.30 -24.36 18.42
CA GLY A 147 39.98 -23.09 18.62
C GLY A 147 39.35 -21.93 17.84
N ARG A 148 40.11 -20.83 17.72
CA ARG A 148 39.64 -19.57 17.14
C ARG A 148 39.13 -19.70 15.69
N PRO A 149 39.78 -20.43 14.77
CA PRO A 149 39.29 -20.56 13.40
C PRO A 149 37.91 -21.23 13.31
N ALA A 150 37.65 -22.23 14.15
CA ALA A 150 36.34 -22.87 14.21
C ALA A 150 35.26 -21.94 14.77
N ALA A 151 35.59 -21.14 15.78
CA ALA A 151 34.69 -20.14 16.35
C ALA A 151 34.33 -19.04 15.35
N GLU A 152 35.33 -18.51 14.63
CA GLU A 152 35.13 -17.51 13.57
C GLU A 152 34.27 -18.04 12.41
N LYS A 153 34.41 -19.32 12.06
CA LYS A 153 33.52 -19.97 11.08
C LYS A 153 32.08 -20.07 11.61
N ALA A 154 31.91 -20.50 12.85
CA ALA A 154 30.58 -20.68 13.44
C ALA A 154 29.79 -19.37 13.54
N ILE A 155 30.45 -18.25 13.88
CA ILE A 155 29.77 -16.94 13.93
C ILE A 155 29.38 -16.42 12.55
N LYS A 156 30.13 -16.76 11.48
CA LYS A 156 29.75 -16.44 10.10
C LYS A 156 28.47 -17.17 9.69
N GLU A 157 28.31 -18.43 10.11
CA GLU A 157 27.08 -19.20 9.88
C GLU A 157 25.88 -18.55 10.58
N VAL A 158 26.05 -18.08 11.83
CA VAL A 158 25.02 -17.30 12.54
C VAL A 158 24.68 -16.00 11.82
N ALA A 159 25.67 -15.30 11.24
CA ALA A 159 25.43 -14.08 10.48
C ALA A 159 24.60 -14.32 9.22
N VAL A 160 24.86 -15.41 8.48
CA VAL A 160 24.05 -15.83 7.32
C VAL A 160 22.62 -16.16 7.74
N GLU A 161 22.45 -16.85 8.87
CA GLU A 161 21.12 -17.16 9.40
C GLU A 161 20.37 -15.89 9.83
N TYR A 162 21.06 -14.93 10.46
CA TYR A 162 20.49 -13.63 10.80
C TYR A 162 19.99 -12.88 9.57
N ASP A 163 20.80 -12.76 8.51
CA ASP A 163 20.40 -12.11 7.27
C ASP A 163 19.18 -12.80 6.64
N THR A 164 19.17 -14.14 6.62
CA THR A 164 18.02 -14.93 6.15
C THR A 164 16.76 -14.63 6.95
N ARG A 165 16.86 -14.59 8.28
CA ARG A 165 15.73 -14.29 9.17
C ARG A 165 15.26 -12.84 9.03
N LEU A 166 16.17 -11.87 8.87
CA LEU A 166 15.86 -10.47 8.65
C LEU A 166 15.12 -10.27 7.33
N ARG A 167 15.64 -10.82 6.23
CA ARG A 167 14.98 -10.79 4.92
C ARG A 167 13.59 -11.42 4.97
N ARG A 168 13.46 -12.55 5.68
CA ARG A 168 12.16 -13.21 5.86
C ARG A 168 11.20 -12.35 6.67
N LEU A 169 11.65 -11.73 7.76
CA LEU A 169 10.83 -10.81 8.56
C LEU A 169 10.29 -9.68 7.67
N LEU A 170 11.19 -8.96 7.00
CA LEU A 170 10.81 -7.84 6.11
C LEU A 170 9.87 -8.29 5.00
N PHE A 171 10.17 -9.42 4.35
CA PHE A 171 9.32 -9.98 3.29
C PHE A 171 7.89 -10.27 3.78
N LEU A 172 7.74 -10.88 4.96
CA LEU A 172 6.43 -11.15 5.56
C LEU A 172 5.68 -9.87 5.94
N ARG A 173 6.39 -8.76 6.10
CA ARG A 173 5.86 -7.42 6.38
C ARG A 173 5.63 -6.55 5.15
N GLY A 174 5.81 -7.10 3.94
CA GLY A 174 5.62 -6.38 2.68
C GLY A 174 6.82 -5.52 2.26
N LEU A 175 8.00 -5.79 2.83
CA LEU A 175 9.21 -5.00 2.61
C LEU A 175 10.32 -5.87 2.02
N ALA A 176 11.31 -5.24 1.40
CA ALA A 176 12.51 -5.88 0.90
C ALA A 176 13.76 -5.18 1.44
N LEU A 177 14.81 -5.98 1.73
CA LEU A 177 16.14 -5.45 2.04
C LEU A 177 16.98 -5.43 0.77
N ARG A 178 17.31 -4.23 0.29
CA ARG A 178 18.14 -3.99 -0.89
C ARG A 178 19.60 -3.78 -0.53
N ILE A 179 20.42 -3.62 -1.57
CA ILE A 179 21.85 -3.31 -1.44
C ILE A 179 22.02 -2.01 -0.66
N GLY A 180 23.05 -1.93 0.17
CA GLY A 180 23.28 -0.77 1.04
C GLY A 180 22.44 -0.76 2.32
N ASN A 181 21.78 -1.87 2.67
CA ASN A 181 20.90 -1.99 3.84
C ASN A 181 19.67 -1.06 3.80
N VAL A 182 19.21 -0.73 2.59
CA VAL A 182 17.99 0.05 2.38
C VAL A 182 16.78 -0.89 2.49
N VAL A 183 15.81 -0.50 3.31
CA VAL A 183 14.51 -1.19 3.41
C VAL A 183 13.51 -0.40 2.60
N GLU A 184 12.85 -1.06 1.67
CA GLU A 184 11.83 -0.46 0.80
C GLU A 184 10.60 -1.37 0.68
N CYS A 185 9.52 -0.86 0.11
CA CYS A 185 8.32 -1.63 -0.17
C CYS A 185 8.59 -2.71 -1.21
N ASN A 186 8.20 -3.95 -0.92
CA ASN A 186 8.23 -5.05 -1.87
C ASN A 186 6.95 -5.03 -2.70
N MET A 187 6.89 -4.15 -3.70
CA MET A 187 5.69 -3.94 -4.51
C MET A 187 5.13 -5.23 -5.14
N PRO A 188 5.93 -6.12 -5.78
CA PRO A 188 5.43 -7.41 -6.27
C PRO A 188 4.80 -8.28 -5.18
N GLY A 189 5.44 -8.35 -3.99
CA GLY A 189 4.93 -9.09 -2.86
C GLY A 189 3.61 -8.52 -2.30
N ILE A 190 3.54 -7.19 -2.19
CA ILE A 190 2.34 -6.46 -1.76
C ILE A 190 1.20 -6.73 -2.73
N VAL A 191 1.39 -6.51 -4.03
CA VAL A 191 0.36 -6.75 -5.04
C VAL A 191 -0.15 -8.18 -4.97
N LYS A 192 0.76 -9.17 -5.01
CA LYS A 192 0.39 -10.60 -4.97
C LYS A 192 -0.43 -10.96 -3.73
N ARG A 193 -0.10 -10.40 -2.57
CA ARG A 193 -0.82 -10.64 -1.31
C ARG A 193 -2.23 -10.02 -1.33
N ASN A 194 -2.45 -8.94 -2.06
CA ASN A 194 -3.70 -8.19 -2.07
C ASN A 194 -4.68 -8.56 -3.17
N ILE A 195 -4.26 -9.34 -4.17
CA ILE A 195 -5.18 -9.90 -5.18
C ILE A 195 -6.42 -10.54 -4.54
N PRO A 196 -6.31 -11.53 -3.63
CA PRO A 196 -7.50 -12.16 -3.05
C PRO A 196 -8.35 -11.18 -2.22
N GLU A 197 -7.72 -10.22 -1.54
CA GLU A 197 -8.39 -9.21 -0.71
C GLU A 197 -9.30 -8.30 -1.54
N LEU A 198 -8.88 -7.96 -2.76
CA LEU A 198 -9.61 -7.07 -3.66
C LEU A 198 -10.50 -7.80 -4.68
N LYS A 199 -10.69 -9.12 -4.50
CA LYS A 199 -11.52 -9.94 -5.41
C LYS A 199 -12.95 -9.43 -5.53
N SER A 200 -13.57 -9.01 -4.44
CA SER A 200 -14.94 -8.47 -4.44
C SER A 200 -15.07 -7.24 -5.35
N LEU A 201 -14.07 -6.36 -5.32
CA LEU A 201 -14.01 -5.17 -6.17
C LEU A 201 -13.77 -5.54 -7.64
N ALA A 202 -12.90 -6.51 -7.92
CA ALA A 202 -12.69 -7.02 -9.28
C ALA A 202 -13.99 -7.61 -9.87
N LEU A 203 -14.78 -8.33 -9.07
CA LEU A 203 -16.11 -8.83 -9.49
C LEU A 203 -17.09 -7.68 -9.76
N ALA A 204 -17.06 -6.61 -8.96
CA ALA A 204 -17.90 -5.44 -9.19
C ALA A 204 -17.57 -4.76 -10.54
N PHE A 205 -16.29 -4.64 -10.89
CA PHE A 205 -15.88 -4.15 -12.21
C PHE A 205 -16.30 -5.07 -13.36
N GLN A 206 -16.24 -6.39 -13.18
CA GLN A 206 -16.75 -7.34 -14.18
C GLN A 206 -18.27 -7.22 -14.39
N GLU A 207 -19.02 -6.97 -13.33
CA GLU A 207 -20.47 -6.75 -13.41
C GLU A 207 -20.78 -5.44 -14.13
N LEU A 208 -20.04 -4.37 -13.84
CA LEU A 208 -20.15 -3.10 -14.58
C LEU A 208 -19.81 -3.29 -16.07
N ALA A 209 -18.75 -4.04 -16.36
CA ALA A 209 -18.35 -4.35 -17.73
C ALA A 209 -19.42 -5.13 -18.49
N SER A 210 -20.02 -6.13 -17.84
CA SER A 210 -21.09 -6.93 -18.44
C SER A 210 -22.34 -6.10 -18.74
N LYS A 211 -22.70 -5.17 -17.84
CA LYS A 211 -23.86 -4.27 -18.01
C LYS A 211 -23.63 -3.18 -19.05
N GLY A 212 -22.42 -2.62 -19.09
CA GLY A 212 -22.03 -1.56 -20.02
C GLY A 212 -21.59 -2.06 -21.40
N GLY A 213 -21.43 -3.38 -21.58
CA GLY A 213 -20.90 -3.95 -22.81
C GLY A 213 -19.42 -3.66 -23.03
N TYR A 214 -18.65 -3.47 -21.96
CA TYR A 214 -17.23 -3.14 -22.00
C TYR A 214 -16.38 -4.34 -22.39
N GLY A 215 -15.37 -4.11 -23.23
CA GLY A 215 -14.29 -5.05 -23.46
C GLY A 215 -13.25 -5.04 -22.35
N ALA A 216 -12.17 -5.80 -22.55
CA ALA A 216 -11.09 -5.89 -21.57
C ALA A 216 -10.39 -4.54 -21.36
N GLU A 217 -10.18 -3.77 -22.43
CA GLU A 217 -9.47 -2.50 -22.38
C GLU A 217 -10.29 -1.43 -21.66
N GLU A 218 -11.59 -1.33 -21.93
CA GLU A 218 -12.50 -0.41 -21.24
C GLU A 218 -12.65 -0.80 -19.76
N THR A 219 -12.63 -2.10 -19.45
CA THR A 219 -12.68 -2.58 -18.06
C THR A 219 -11.41 -2.19 -17.29
N VAL A 220 -10.23 -2.36 -17.88
CA VAL A 220 -8.95 -1.90 -17.31
C VAL A 220 -8.97 -0.38 -17.14
N GLY A 221 -9.40 0.35 -18.17
CA GLY A 221 -9.53 1.80 -18.14
C GLY A 221 -10.46 2.28 -17.02
N ALA A 222 -11.58 1.59 -16.76
CA ALA A 222 -12.48 1.93 -15.67
C ALA A 222 -11.82 1.75 -14.29
N VAL A 223 -11.02 0.69 -14.09
CA VAL A 223 -10.24 0.51 -12.85
C VAL A 223 -9.23 1.64 -12.66
N LEU A 224 -8.49 1.96 -13.73
CA LEU A 224 -7.49 3.03 -13.72
C LEU A 224 -8.13 4.39 -13.41
N ALA A 225 -9.22 4.72 -14.10
CA ALA A 225 -9.94 5.98 -13.90
C ALA A 225 -10.44 6.12 -12.45
N MET A 226 -11.05 5.07 -11.88
CA MET A 226 -11.52 5.07 -10.49
C MET A 226 -10.39 5.42 -9.52
N VAL A 227 -9.24 4.74 -9.66
CA VAL A 227 -8.11 4.97 -8.76
C VAL A 227 -7.51 6.36 -8.98
N GLN A 228 -7.28 6.77 -10.23
CA GLN A 228 -6.70 8.08 -10.54
C GLN A 228 -7.54 9.22 -9.95
N THR A 229 -8.87 9.19 -10.14
CA THR A 229 -9.73 10.34 -9.86
C THR A 229 -10.40 10.31 -8.50
N SER A 230 -10.70 9.12 -7.95
CA SER A 230 -11.54 9.02 -6.74
C SER A 230 -10.75 8.68 -5.48
N ILE A 231 -9.54 8.13 -5.59
CA ILE A 231 -8.62 7.98 -4.44
C ILE A 231 -7.71 9.21 -4.37
N ARG A 232 -7.69 9.90 -3.24
CA ARG A 232 -6.91 11.15 -3.09
C ARG A 232 -5.40 10.87 -3.08
N TYR A 233 -4.63 11.74 -3.73
CA TYR A 233 -3.18 11.69 -3.62
C TYR A 233 -2.74 12.22 -2.26
N LYS A 234 -1.98 11.41 -1.51
CA LYS A 234 -1.34 11.82 -0.25
C LYS A 234 -0.19 10.87 0.07
N ILE A 235 0.96 11.41 0.44
CA ILE A 235 2.15 10.65 0.84
C ILE A 235 1.91 10.00 2.22
N PRO A 236 1.94 8.66 2.32
CA PRO A 236 1.85 7.99 3.61
C PRO A 236 3.11 8.22 4.45
N PRO A 237 3.00 8.30 5.79
CA PRO A 237 4.18 8.40 6.64
C PRO A 237 5.01 7.12 6.58
N MET A 238 6.33 7.25 6.77
CA MET A 238 7.24 6.10 6.87
C MET A 238 6.93 5.19 8.06
N VAL A 239 6.30 5.75 9.10
CA VAL A 239 5.91 5.08 10.33
C VAL A 239 4.44 5.37 10.62
N GLU A 240 3.63 4.34 10.78
CA GLU A 240 2.24 4.44 11.22
C GLU A 240 2.10 3.78 12.61
N GLY A 241 1.85 4.59 13.64
CA GLY A 241 1.87 4.14 15.02
C GLY A 241 3.25 3.66 15.45
N SER A 242 3.40 2.36 15.73
CA SER A 242 4.68 1.73 16.12
C SER A 242 5.30 0.87 15.01
N ARG A 243 4.79 1.01 13.76
CA ARG A 243 5.20 0.17 12.63
C ARG A 243 5.84 1.01 11.54
N HIS A 244 7.01 0.56 11.10
CA HIS A 244 7.68 1.06 9.90
C HIS A 244 7.02 0.45 8.68
N THR A 245 6.28 1.27 7.93
CA THR A 245 5.47 0.86 6.76
C THR A 245 6.21 1.05 5.43
N GLY A 246 7.30 1.82 5.44
CA GLY A 246 8.06 2.15 4.23
C GLY A 246 7.39 3.21 3.37
N GLY A 247 6.43 3.98 3.92
CA GLY A 247 5.76 5.07 3.19
C GLY A 247 4.64 4.60 2.26
N LEU A 248 4.13 3.38 2.41
CA LEU A 248 3.06 2.84 1.58
C LEU A 248 1.83 2.43 2.41
N LEU A 249 0.63 2.72 1.90
CA LEU A 249 -0.59 2.10 2.40
C LEU A 249 -0.88 0.81 1.62
N PRO A 250 -1.13 -0.33 2.29
CA PRO A 250 -1.46 -1.54 1.56
C PRO A 250 -2.86 -1.39 0.91
N PRO A 251 -3.14 -2.01 -0.25
CA PRO A 251 -4.31 -1.73 -1.09
C PRO A 251 -5.69 -1.64 -0.40
N ALA A 252 -6.03 -2.57 0.49
CA ALA A 252 -7.32 -2.53 1.19
C ALA A 252 -7.37 -1.37 2.21
N ARG A 253 -6.24 -1.01 2.82
CA ARG A 253 -6.10 0.19 3.67
C ARG A 253 -6.34 1.46 2.89
N ALA A 254 -5.72 1.58 1.71
CA ALA A 254 -5.90 2.73 0.83
C ALA A 254 -7.36 2.89 0.39
N LEU A 255 -8.02 1.78 0.01
CA LEU A 255 -9.45 1.78 -0.33
C LEU A 255 -10.36 2.11 0.85
N LEU A 256 -9.98 1.73 2.07
CA LEU A 256 -10.78 1.99 3.27
C LEU A 256 -10.36 3.28 3.99
N SER A 257 -9.56 4.13 3.35
CA SER A 257 -9.37 5.52 3.76
C SER A 257 -9.48 6.53 2.63
N GLY A 258 -9.53 6.08 1.38
CA GLY A 258 -9.73 6.94 0.23
C GLY A 258 -8.52 7.80 -0.11
N TRP A 259 -7.31 7.35 0.20
CA TRP A 259 -6.09 8.08 -0.17
C TRP A 259 -4.87 7.15 -0.30
N GLY A 260 -3.85 7.64 -1.00
CA GLY A 260 -2.56 6.98 -1.22
C GLY A 260 -1.67 7.76 -2.19
N ASP A 261 -0.39 7.45 -2.23
CA ASP A 261 0.57 8.00 -3.20
C ASP A 261 0.68 7.13 -4.47
N CYS A 262 1.69 7.39 -5.31
CA CYS A 262 1.90 6.69 -6.57
C CYS A 262 2.13 5.17 -6.39
N ASP A 263 2.92 4.77 -5.39
CA ASP A 263 3.15 3.36 -5.05
C ASP A 263 1.85 2.69 -4.58
N THR A 264 1.17 3.31 -3.62
CA THR A 264 -0.09 2.82 -3.05
C THR A 264 -1.15 2.63 -4.14
N LYS A 265 -1.38 3.65 -4.96
CA LYS A 265 -2.41 3.65 -6.01
C LYS A 265 -2.08 2.63 -7.11
N THR A 266 -0.80 2.46 -7.43
CA THR A 266 -0.35 1.37 -8.31
C THR A 266 -0.62 0.00 -7.70
N GLY A 267 -0.36 -0.17 -6.41
CA GLY A 267 -0.71 -1.38 -5.67
C GLY A 267 -2.20 -1.70 -5.73
N VAL A 268 -3.07 -0.71 -5.62
CA VAL A 268 -4.54 -0.88 -5.74
C VAL A 268 -4.92 -1.35 -7.13
N VAL A 269 -4.52 -0.65 -8.20
CA VAL A 269 -4.85 -1.04 -9.58
C VAL A 269 -4.36 -2.46 -9.85
N ALA A 270 -3.08 -2.74 -9.59
CA ALA A 270 -2.49 -4.04 -9.86
C ALA A 270 -3.16 -5.18 -9.07
N SER A 271 -3.59 -4.93 -7.82
CA SER A 271 -4.28 -5.94 -7.01
C SER A 271 -5.69 -6.25 -7.53
N ILE A 272 -6.42 -5.26 -8.06
CA ILE A 272 -7.72 -5.46 -8.71
C ILE A 272 -7.51 -6.28 -10.00
N LEU A 273 -6.64 -5.78 -10.89
CA LEU A 273 -6.39 -6.40 -12.20
C LEU A 273 -5.82 -7.82 -12.08
N GLY A 274 -5.05 -8.10 -11.03
CA GLY A 274 -4.47 -9.43 -10.78
C GLY A 274 -5.48 -10.53 -10.49
N ASN A 275 -6.76 -10.20 -10.28
CA ASN A 275 -7.84 -11.18 -10.22
C ASN A 275 -8.23 -11.73 -11.60
N TRP A 276 -7.75 -11.12 -12.70
CA TRP A 276 -8.04 -11.54 -14.05
C TRP A 276 -6.84 -12.27 -14.66
N SER A 277 -6.97 -13.60 -14.80
CA SER A 277 -5.87 -14.53 -15.13
C SER A 277 -5.12 -14.26 -16.44
N ARG A 278 -5.66 -13.41 -17.33
CA ARG A 278 -5.03 -13.06 -18.61
C ARG A 278 -4.21 -11.79 -18.57
N ILE A 279 -4.31 -11.00 -17.50
CA ILE A 279 -3.55 -9.75 -17.39
C ILE A 279 -2.18 -10.06 -16.80
N ARG A 280 -1.14 -9.72 -17.56
CA ARG A 280 0.25 -9.74 -17.10
C ARG A 280 0.68 -8.32 -16.84
N MET A 281 1.38 -8.08 -15.74
CA MET A 281 1.69 -6.74 -15.28
C MET A 281 3.11 -6.64 -14.75
N VAL A 282 3.68 -5.46 -14.94
CA VAL A 282 4.95 -5.07 -14.34
C VAL A 282 4.78 -3.72 -13.67
N GLY A 283 5.43 -3.53 -12.52
CA GLY A 283 5.67 -2.22 -11.95
C GLY A 283 6.86 -1.55 -12.62
N ILE A 284 6.83 -0.23 -12.70
CA ILE A 284 7.88 0.59 -13.29
C ILE A 284 8.28 1.63 -12.25
N ALA A 285 9.50 1.53 -11.76
CA ALA A 285 10.10 2.53 -10.88
C ALA A 285 10.96 3.48 -11.71
N VAL A 286 10.63 4.77 -11.65
CA VAL A 286 11.47 5.86 -12.17
C VAL A 286 11.91 6.73 -10.97
N PRO A 287 12.91 7.60 -11.11
CA PRO A 287 13.31 8.49 -10.02
C PRO A 287 12.10 9.28 -9.47
N GLY A 288 11.83 9.13 -8.16
CA GLY A 288 10.76 9.84 -7.46
C GLY A 288 9.33 9.42 -7.80
N HIS A 289 9.11 8.39 -8.63
CA HIS A 289 7.77 8.01 -9.05
C HIS A 289 7.64 6.51 -9.38
N TYR A 290 6.45 5.96 -9.13
CA TYR A 290 6.13 4.58 -9.40
C TYR A 290 4.82 4.44 -10.15
N LEU A 291 4.86 3.68 -11.25
CA LEU A 291 3.72 3.39 -12.11
C LEU A 291 3.72 1.91 -12.51
N MET A 292 2.89 1.54 -13.48
CA MET A 292 2.83 0.15 -13.95
C MET A 292 2.60 0.05 -15.44
N ALA A 293 2.69 -1.17 -15.96
CA ALA A 293 2.37 -1.47 -17.34
C ALA A 293 1.65 -2.82 -17.45
N ILE A 294 0.74 -2.94 -18.43
CA ILE A 294 0.01 -4.17 -18.71
C ILE A 294 0.41 -4.76 -20.06
N ARG A 295 0.44 -6.09 -20.15
CA ARG A 295 0.72 -6.77 -21.41
C ARG A 295 -0.48 -6.64 -22.35
N ARG A 296 -0.33 -5.81 -23.37
CA ARG A 296 -1.19 -5.75 -24.56
C ARG A 296 -0.37 -5.30 -25.77
N ILE A 297 -0.97 -5.34 -26.95
CA ILE A 297 -0.35 -4.76 -28.16
C ILE A 297 -0.55 -3.24 -28.07
N PRO A 298 0.52 -2.42 -28.11
CA PRO A 298 0.39 -0.97 -28.09
C PRO A 298 -0.44 -0.46 -29.27
N ALA A 299 -1.42 0.41 -28.99
CA ALA A 299 -2.12 1.16 -30.02
C ALA A 299 -1.24 2.30 -30.56
N LYS A 300 -1.68 2.95 -31.64
CA LYS A 300 -0.96 4.11 -32.18
C LYS A 300 -0.94 5.24 -31.15
N GLY A 301 0.26 5.61 -30.70
CA GLY A 301 0.48 6.67 -29.71
C GLY A 301 0.61 6.18 -28.27
N ASP A 302 0.38 4.89 -28.01
CA ASP A 302 0.61 4.32 -26.68
C ASP A 302 2.10 4.38 -26.32
N MET A 303 2.38 4.86 -25.12
CA MET A 303 3.66 4.67 -24.47
C MET A 303 3.73 3.27 -23.84
N PHE A 304 4.86 2.59 -24.06
CA PHE A 304 5.07 1.22 -23.61
C PHE A 304 6.54 0.98 -23.27
N VAL A 305 6.78 -0.05 -22.48
CA VAL A 305 8.12 -0.59 -22.20
C VAL A 305 8.24 -2.01 -22.73
N ARG A 306 9.47 -2.50 -22.87
CA ARG A 306 9.76 -3.88 -23.23
C ARG A 306 10.33 -4.65 -22.04
N TYR A 307 9.75 -5.80 -21.77
CA TYR A 307 10.20 -6.73 -20.73
C TYR A 307 10.14 -8.15 -21.27
N GLU A 308 11.25 -8.90 -21.17
CA GLU A 308 11.36 -10.29 -21.68
C GLU A 308 10.92 -10.45 -23.16
N GLY A 309 11.22 -9.45 -24.00
CA GLY A 309 10.86 -9.47 -25.43
C GLY A 309 9.38 -9.19 -25.72
N LEU A 310 8.60 -8.84 -24.70
CA LEU A 310 7.18 -8.51 -24.79
C LEU A 310 6.96 -7.02 -24.50
N GLU A 311 5.96 -6.42 -25.15
CA GLU A 311 5.58 -5.02 -24.98
C GLU A 311 4.51 -4.87 -23.89
N TYR A 312 4.70 -3.92 -22.99
CA TYR A 312 3.77 -3.60 -21.91
C TYR A 312 3.39 -2.13 -21.98
N VAL A 313 2.10 -1.87 -22.19
CA VAL A 313 1.56 -0.52 -22.29
C VAL A 313 1.50 0.10 -20.90
N LEU A 314 2.03 1.31 -20.77
CA LEU A 314 2.11 2.04 -19.50
C LEU A 314 0.72 2.47 -19.00
N MET A 315 0.59 2.53 -17.68
CA MET A 315 -0.56 3.08 -16.97
C MET A 315 -0.02 3.89 -15.79
N GLU A 316 -0.59 5.07 -15.54
CA GLU A 316 -0.17 5.96 -14.45
C GLU A 316 -1.27 6.11 -13.37
N PRO A 317 -1.29 5.28 -12.32
CA PRO A 317 -2.35 5.31 -11.32
C PRO A 317 -2.32 6.52 -10.37
N ALA A 318 -1.18 7.19 -10.24
CA ALA A 318 -0.92 8.20 -9.21
C ALA A 318 -2.00 9.28 -9.16
N GLY A 319 -2.30 9.94 -10.28
CA GLY A 319 -3.29 11.01 -10.34
C GLY A 319 -3.12 12.11 -9.26
N PRO A 320 -4.09 13.05 -9.11
CA PRO A 320 -5.25 13.23 -9.98
C PRO A 320 -4.85 13.42 -11.42
N ALA A 321 -5.32 12.51 -12.25
CA ALA A 321 -5.11 12.53 -13.68
C ALA A 321 -6.32 11.84 -14.32
N TRP A 322 -6.54 12.11 -15.59
CA TRP A 322 -7.50 11.36 -16.38
C TRP A 322 -6.78 10.89 -17.64
N LEU A 323 -5.84 9.97 -17.40
CA LEU A 323 -4.89 9.45 -18.39
C LEU A 323 -5.26 8.00 -18.71
N GLU A 324 -5.68 7.77 -19.94
CA GLU A 324 -5.99 6.44 -20.47
C GLU A 324 -4.77 5.52 -20.44
N PRO A 325 -4.95 4.18 -20.39
CA PRO A 325 -3.86 3.24 -20.61
C PRO A 325 -3.13 3.55 -21.92
N GLY A 326 -1.81 3.69 -21.86
CA GLY A 326 -0.95 4.16 -22.95
C GLY A 326 -0.55 5.63 -22.85
N SER A 327 -1.15 6.40 -21.93
CA SER A 327 -0.77 7.78 -21.64
C SER A 327 -0.16 7.90 -20.24
N VAL A 328 0.87 8.74 -20.13
CA VAL A 328 1.55 9.08 -18.87
C VAL A 328 1.75 10.60 -18.78
N GLY A 329 2.03 11.11 -17.60
CA GLY A 329 2.36 12.51 -17.37
C GLY A 329 3.64 12.93 -18.11
N ARG A 330 3.79 14.23 -18.38
CA ARG A 330 4.95 14.77 -19.11
C ARG A 330 6.29 14.47 -18.43
N ASN A 331 6.35 14.57 -17.10
CA ASN A 331 7.55 14.25 -16.34
C ASN A 331 7.90 12.76 -16.46
N THR A 332 6.92 11.87 -16.28
CA THR A 332 7.08 10.42 -16.50
C THR A 332 7.58 10.12 -17.90
N ALA A 333 6.99 10.74 -18.94
CA ALA A 333 7.42 10.58 -20.32
C ALA A 333 8.89 11.00 -20.51
N SER A 334 9.28 12.16 -19.98
CA SER A 334 10.66 12.66 -20.03
C SER A 334 11.66 11.71 -19.35
N LEU A 335 11.31 11.16 -18.18
CA LEU A 335 12.15 10.21 -17.45
C LEU A 335 12.33 8.88 -18.21
N LEU A 336 11.32 8.46 -18.98
CA LEU A 336 11.37 7.23 -19.77
C LEU A 336 12.11 7.41 -21.10
N GLU A 337 12.09 8.61 -21.69
CA GLU A 337 12.79 8.94 -22.93
C GLU A 337 14.26 9.34 -22.69
N GLY A 338 14.55 9.89 -21.51
CA GLY A 338 15.87 10.37 -21.12
C GLY A 338 16.87 9.25 -20.79
N SER A 339 18.05 9.65 -20.33
CA SER A 339 19.10 8.73 -19.86
C SER A 339 18.84 8.18 -18.44
N ALA A 340 17.72 8.54 -17.80
CA ALA A 340 17.36 8.06 -16.49
C ALA A 340 17.06 6.56 -16.55
N SER A 341 17.71 5.77 -15.71
CA SER A 341 17.43 4.34 -15.62
C SER A 341 16.12 4.13 -14.87
N TYR A 342 15.20 3.38 -15.47
CA TYR A 342 14.03 2.85 -14.79
C TYR A 342 14.23 1.37 -14.44
N THR A 343 13.53 0.91 -13.40
CA THR A 343 13.53 -0.50 -12.99
C THR A 343 12.18 -1.12 -13.30
N ILE A 344 12.18 -2.33 -13.85
CA ILE A 344 10.96 -3.11 -14.08
C ILE A 344 10.84 -4.17 -12.99
N GLU A 345 9.70 -4.19 -12.30
CA GLU A 345 9.39 -5.16 -11.26
C GLU A 345 8.23 -6.05 -11.70
N PRO A 346 8.45 -7.34 -12.05
CA PRO A 346 7.38 -8.21 -12.50
C PRO A 346 6.42 -8.51 -11.36
N PHE A 347 5.12 -8.25 -11.58
CA PHE A 347 4.10 -8.69 -10.65
C PHE A 347 3.76 -10.16 -10.93
N PHE A 348 3.50 -10.53 -12.19
CA PHE A 348 3.36 -11.91 -12.67
C PHE A 348 3.31 -12.02 -14.19
#